data_AF-A0A9P8IPU1-F1
#
_entry.id   AF-A0A9P8IPU1-F1
#
_cell.length_a   1.000
_cell.length_b   1.000
_cell.length_c   1.000
_cell.angle_alpha   90.00
_cell.angle_beta   90.00
_cell.angle_gamma   90.00
#
_symmetry.space_group_name_H-M   'P 1'
#
loop_
_entity.id
_entity.type
_entity.pdbx_description
1 polymer ?
#
loop_
_entity_poly.entity_id
_entity_poly.type
_entity_poly.pdbx_seq_one_letter_code
_entity_poly.pdbx_strand_id
1 'polypeptide(L)'
;MKSAQQSLSRLRAAGPKIHDKEREWAQELVDLIESVVGKWSVTVGLERINANVAIALKELSRNVVVAQRAIEMARTIKSPEEVKFIVASLRATEVAVGNLRDSIAPGLTENQH
;
A
#
# COMPACT_ATOMS: atom_id res chain seq x y z
N MET A 1 5.90 15.07 6.22
CA MET A 1 5.03 13.91 6.53
C MET A 1 3.53 14.23 6.55
N LYS A 2 3.07 15.42 6.97
CA LYS A 2 1.63 15.79 6.93
C LYS A 2 1.03 15.92 5.51
N SER A 3 1.83 16.19 4.47
CA SER A 3 1.32 16.42 3.10
C SER A 3 0.86 15.15 2.37
N ALA A 4 1.51 14.00 2.59
CA ALA A 4 1.16 12.75 1.91
C ALA A 4 -0.15 12.11 2.43
N GLN A 5 -0.39 12.17 3.74
CA GLN A 5 -1.65 11.69 4.33
C GLN A 5 -2.85 12.58 3.99
N GLN A 6 -2.64 13.89 3.77
CA GLN A 6 -3.69 14.79 3.29
C GLN A 6 -4.10 14.49 1.83
N SER A 7 -3.18 13.98 1.01
CA SER A 7 -3.42 13.70 -0.41
C SER A 7 -4.40 12.53 -0.64
N LEU A 8 -4.26 11.41 0.10
CA LEU A 8 -5.13 10.22 -0.04
C LEU A 8 -6.60 10.47 0.35
N SER A 9 -6.86 11.45 1.22
CA SER A 9 -8.21 11.80 1.68
C SER A 9 -9.08 12.45 0.59
N ARG A 10 -8.46 13.03 -0.46
CA ARG A 10 -9.16 13.84 -1.47
C ARG A 10 -9.95 13.02 -2.49
N LEU A 11 -9.55 11.77 -2.75
CA LEU A 11 -10.18 10.93 -3.77
C LEU A 11 -11.47 10.25 -3.29
N ARG A 12 -11.59 9.93 -1.99
CA ARG A 12 -12.74 9.14 -1.46
C ARG A 12 -14.06 9.91 -1.38
N ALA A 13 -14.08 11.21 -1.65
CA ALA A 13 -15.28 12.06 -1.54
C ALA A 13 -15.42 13.09 -2.69
N ALA A 14 -14.76 12.89 -3.82
CA ALA A 14 -14.75 13.85 -4.92
C ALA A 14 -16.08 13.93 -5.72
N GLY A 15 -16.95 12.93 -5.58
CA GLY A 15 -18.25 12.89 -6.25
C GLY A 15 -18.11 13.06 -7.78
N PRO A 16 -18.91 13.93 -8.42
CA PRO A 16 -18.84 14.17 -9.87
C PRO A 16 -17.47 14.67 -10.37
N LYS A 17 -16.61 15.20 -9.50
CA LYS A 17 -15.30 15.76 -9.85
C LYS A 17 -14.15 14.74 -9.74
N ILE A 18 -14.48 13.45 -9.59
CA ILE A 18 -13.46 12.41 -9.36
C ILE A 18 -12.38 12.39 -10.46
N HIS A 19 -12.77 12.53 -11.73
CA HIS A 19 -11.83 12.51 -12.84
C HIS A 19 -10.83 13.68 -12.81
N ASP A 20 -11.31 14.90 -12.48
CA ASP A 20 -10.44 16.07 -12.37
C ASP A 20 -9.46 15.88 -11.21
N LYS A 21 -9.93 15.34 -10.08
CA LYS A 21 -9.08 15.08 -8.92
C LYS A 21 -8.06 13.98 -9.14
N GLU A 22 -8.39 12.95 -9.91
CA GLU A 22 -7.45 11.91 -10.31
C GLU A 22 -6.33 12.46 -11.20
N ARG A 23 -6.67 13.38 -12.12
CA ARG A 23 -5.68 14.06 -12.98
C ARG A 23 -4.80 15.04 -12.22
N GLU A 24 -5.39 15.89 -11.38
CA GLU A 24 -4.65 16.81 -10.51
C GLU A 24 -3.65 16.04 -9.66
N TRP A 25 -4.08 14.92 -9.06
CA TRP A 25 -3.20 14.11 -8.24
C TRP A 25 -2.11 13.40 -9.04
N ALA A 26 -2.41 12.94 -10.26
CA ALA A 26 -1.38 12.38 -11.14
C ALA A 26 -0.28 13.42 -11.47
N GLN A 27 -0.65 14.68 -11.69
CA GLN A 27 0.32 15.76 -11.88
C GLN A 27 1.12 16.05 -10.60
N GLU A 28 0.47 16.09 -9.43
CA GLU A 28 1.18 16.23 -8.15
C GLU A 28 2.23 15.12 -7.94
N LEU A 29 1.91 13.89 -8.36
CA LEU A 29 2.84 12.76 -8.32
C LEU A 29 4.01 12.94 -9.30
N VAL A 30 3.75 13.42 -10.53
CA VAL A 30 4.81 13.79 -11.49
C VAL A 30 5.77 14.78 -10.86
N ASP A 31 5.25 15.89 -10.35
CA ASP A 31 6.06 16.97 -9.80
C ASP A 31 6.88 16.48 -8.59
N LEU A 32 6.28 15.63 -7.75
CA LEU A 32 6.98 15.01 -6.62
C LEU A 32 8.10 14.07 -7.07
N ILE A 33 7.84 13.19 -8.04
CA ILE A 33 8.85 12.30 -8.59
C ILE A 33 10.02 13.13 -9.13
N GLU A 34 9.72 14.15 -9.94
CA GLU A 34 10.74 15.03 -10.51
C GLU A 34 11.56 15.77 -9.45
N SER A 35 10.93 16.17 -8.34
CA SER A 35 11.63 16.80 -7.22
C SER A 35 12.65 15.89 -6.53
N VAL A 36 12.44 14.57 -6.58
CA VAL A 36 13.30 13.57 -5.90
C VAL A 36 14.38 13.03 -6.83
N VAL A 37 14.04 12.76 -8.09
CA VAL A 37 14.94 12.07 -9.05
C VAL A 37 15.50 13.00 -10.13
N GLY A 38 15.09 14.27 -10.15
CA GLY A 38 15.30 15.18 -11.28
C GLY A 38 14.30 14.91 -12.41
N LYS A 39 14.53 15.51 -13.59
CA LYS A 39 13.62 15.40 -14.75
C LYS A 39 13.20 13.94 -14.99
N TRP A 40 11.90 13.69 -15.18
CA TRP A 40 11.35 12.35 -15.28
C TRP A 40 11.79 11.66 -16.59
N SER A 41 12.95 11.02 -16.55
CA SER A 41 13.46 10.11 -17.59
C SER A 41 13.56 8.65 -17.10
N VAL A 42 13.32 8.43 -15.80
CA VAL A 42 13.44 7.12 -15.14
C VAL A 42 12.17 6.28 -15.26
N THR A 43 12.32 4.96 -15.20
CA THR A 43 11.20 4.03 -15.10
C THR A 43 10.57 4.10 -13.72
N VAL A 44 9.24 4.28 -13.66
CA VAL A 44 8.48 4.29 -12.39
C VAL A 44 7.63 3.04 -12.29
N GLY A 45 7.85 2.26 -11.23
CA GLY A 45 7.06 1.07 -10.94
C GLY A 45 5.84 1.39 -10.09
N LEU A 46 4.66 0.89 -10.48
CA LEU A 46 3.41 1.00 -9.72
C LEU A 46 2.96 -0.36 -9.17
N GLU A 47 2.51 -0.40 -7.92
CA GLU A 47 1.90 -1.59 -7.28
C GLU A 47 0.37 -1.45 -7.20
N ARG A 48 -0.16 -0.76 -6.17
CA ARG A 48 -1.60 -0.53 -5.98
C ARG A 48 -1.92 0.96 -6.02
N ILE A 49 -2.65 1.38 -7.03
CA ILE A 49 -3.15 2.74 -7.21
C ILE A 49 -4.51 2.67 -7.93
N ASN A 50 -5.32 3.74 -7.82
CA ASN A 50 -6.54 3.87 -8.60
C ASN A 50 -6.21 3.76 -10.11
N ALA A 51 -7.01 2.99 -10.86
CA ALA A 51 -6.81 2.73 -12.27
C ALA A 51 -6.75 4.00 -13.12
N ASN A 52 -7.65 4.97 -12.90
CA ASN A 52 -7.67 6.22 -13.65
C ASN A 52 -6.43 7.07 -13.39
N VAL A 53 -5.88 7.00 -12.17
CA VAL A 53 -4.62 7.69 -11.85
C VAL A 53 -3.45 7.01 -12.55
N ALA A 54 -3.41 5.67 -12.61
CA ALA A 54 -2.39 4.95 -13.36
C ALA A 54 -2.43 5.29 -14.87
N ILE A 55 -3.63 5.42 -15.44
CA ILE A 55 -3.84 5.84 -16.83
C ILE A 55 -3.33 7.28 -17.01
N ALA A 56 -3.75 8.22 -16.15
CA ALA A 56 -3.30 9.61 -16.21
C ALA A 56 -1.77 9.73 -16.07
N LEU A 57 -1.16 8.96 -15.16
CA LEU A 57 0.30 8.92 -15.03
C LEU A 57 0.97 8.41 -16.32
N LYS A 58 0.43 7.39 -16.98
CA LYS A 58 0.95 6.89 -18.25
C LYS A 58 0.81 7.90 -19.40
N GLU A 59 -0.22 8.74 -19.36
CA GLU A 59 -0.41 9.83 -20.32
C GLU A 59 0.56 11.00 -20.08
N LEU A 60 0.76 11.37 -18.81
CA LEU A 60 1.68 12.44 -18.40
C LEU A 60 3.15 12.03 -18.52
N SER A 61 3.44 10.75 -18.30
CA SER A 61 4.79 10.19 -18.23
C SER A 61 4.87 8.84 -18.96
N ARG A 62 5.80 8.72 -19.90
CA ARG A 62 5.79 7.59 -20.85
C ARG A 62 6.34 6.27 -20.28
N ASN A 63 6.98 6.26 -19.12
CA ASN A 63 7.72 5.10 -18.62
C ASN A 63 7.24 4.63 -17.24
N VAL A 64 6.02 4.07 -17.24
CA VAL A 64 5.37 3.50 -16.07
C VAL A 64 5.20 1.98 -16.26
N VAL A 65 5.61 1.20 -15.27
CA VAL A 65 5.59 -0.28 -15.32
C VAL A 65 4.90 -0.89 -14.10
N VAL A 66 4.47 -2.14 -14.19
CA VAL A 66 3.97 -2.89 -13.04
C VAL A 66 5.14 -3.32 -12.16
N ALA A 67 5.15 -2.87 -10.91
CA ALA A 67 6.22 -3.14 -9.94
C ALA A 67 6.08 -4.47 -9.20
N GLN A 68 4.92 -5.15 -9.33
CA GLN A 68 4.56 -6.31 -8.50
C GLN A 68 5.70 -7.33 -8.38
N ARG A 69 6.28 -7.77 -9.51
CA ARG A 69 7.38 -8.75 -9.49
C ARG A 69 8.58 -8.24 -8.69
N ALA A 70 9.04 -7.02 -8.95
CA ALA A 70 10.23 -6.47 -8.28
C ALA A 70 10.01 -6.33 -6.77
N ILE A 71 8.82 -5.87 -6.37
CA ILE A 71 8.43 -5.73 -4.97
C ILE A 71 8.34 -7.09 -4.29
N GLU A 72 7.69 -8.08 -4.91
CA GLU A 72 7.59 -9.43 -4.34
C GLU A 72 8.97 -10.07 -4.16
N MET A 73 9.88 -9.92 -5.12
CA MET A 73 11.26 -10.39 -4.97
C MET A 73 11.99 -9.69 -3.82
N ALA A 74 11.85 -8.36 -3.69
CA ALA A 74 12.42 -7.63 -2.57
C ALA A 74 11.84 -8.11 -1.22
N ARG A 75 10.53 -8.38 -1.15
CA ARG A 75 9.85 -8.88 0.06
C ARG A 75 10.32 -10.28 0.48
N THR A 76 10.93 -11.08 -0.40
CA THR A 76 11.42 -12.41 -0.03
C THR A 76 12.60 -12.38 0.94
N ILE A 77 13.42 -11.32 0.89
CA ILE A 77 14.58 -11.16 1.77
C ILE A 77 14.18 -10.28 2.95
N LYS A 78 14.28 -10.82 4.16
CA LYS A 78 13.97 -10.09 5.40
C LYS A 78 15.24 -9.55 6.03
N SER A 79 15.18 -8.30 6.47
CA SER A 79 16.22 -7.72 7.32
C SER A 79 16.23 -8.40 8.70
N PRO A 80 17.37 -8.35 9.43
CA PRO A 80 17.44 -8.85 10.81
C PRO A 80 16.39 -8.22 11.73
N GLU A 81 16.07 -6.95 11.51
CA GLU A 81 15.07 -6.18 12.27
C GLU A 81 13.65 -6.68 11.98
N GLU A 82 13.30 -6.94 10.72
CA GLU A 82 12.01 -7.53 10.35
C GLU A 82 11.83 -8.90 10.98
N VAL A 83 12.88 -9.73 11.01
CA VAL A 83 12.82 -11.06 11.64
C VAL A 83 12.50 -10.96 13.13
N LYS A 84 13.06 -9.98 13.85
CA LYS A 84 12.72 -9.74 15.27
C LYS A 84 11.23 -9.46 15.45
N PHE A 85 10.64 -8.63 14.57
CA PHE A 85 9.20 -8.36 14.59
C PHE A 85 8.35 -9.58 14.23
N ILE A 86 8.76 -10.36 13.22
CA ILE A 86 8.06 -11.60 12.83
C ILE A 86 8.02 -12.57 14.02
N VAL A 87 9.15 -12.80 14.70
CA VAL A 87 9.22 -13.68 15.87
C VAL A 87 8.33 -13.17 17.01
N ALA A 88 8.33 -11.86 17.27
CA ALA A 88 7.47 -11.27 18.30
C ALA A 88 5.98 -11.45 17.95
N SER A 89 5.60 -11.22 16.70
CA SER A 89 4.22 -11.41 16.21
C SER A 89 3.78 -12.87 16.29
N LEU A 90 4.66 -13.82 15.96
CA LEU A 90 4.38 -15.25 16.07
C LEU A 90 4.13 -15.64 17.53
N ARG A 91 4.99 -15.23 18.47
CA ARG A 91 4.81 -15.51 19.90
C ARG A 91 3.49 -14.95 20.43
N ALA A 92 3.11 -13.73 20.04
CA ALA A 92 1.83 -13.15 20.42
C ALA A 92 0.65 -13.95 19.85
N THR A 93 0.76 -14.41 18.60
CA THR A 93 -0.25 -15.24 17.94
C THR A 93 -0.38 -16.59 18.63
N GLU A 94 0.72 -17.24 18.99
CA GLU A 94 0.73 -18.51 19.71
C GLU A 94 0.02 -18.41 21.06
N VAL A 95 0.25 -17.33 21.82
CA VAL A 95 -0.46 -17.08 23.08
C VAL A 95 -1.95 -16.89 22.85
N ALA A 96 -2.34 -16.08 21.86
CA ALA A 96 -3.75 -15.84 21.55
C ALA A 96 -4.47 -17.13 21.10
N VAL A 97 -3.83 -17.94 20.26
CA VAL A 97 -4.35 -19.25 19.82
C VAL A 97 -4.40 -20.24 20.98
N GLY A 98 -3.45 -20.20 21.91
CA GLY A 98 -3.50 -20.99 23.14
C GLY A 98 -4.72 -20.66 23.99
N ASN A 99 -4.97 -19.37 24.21
CA ASN A 99 -6.15 -18.90 24.96
C ASN A 99 -7.45 -19.29 24.25
N LEU A 100 -7.50 -19.14 22.92
CA LEU A 100 -8.64 -19.56 22.11
C LEU A 100 -8.90 -21.05 22.26
N ARG A 101 -7.86 -21.89 22.16
CA ARG A 101 -7.98 -23.35 22.34
C ARG A 101 -8.54 -23.70 23.71
N ASP A 102 -8.06 -23.03 24.75
CA ASP A 102 -8.44 -23.31 26.13
C ASP A 102 -9.86 -22.78 26.45
N SER A 103 -10.40 -21.84 25.66
CA SER A 103 -11.79 -21.35 25.77
C SER A 103 -12.82 -22.23 25.03
N ILE A 104 -12.37 -23.21 24.22
CA ILE A 104 -13.27 -24.09 23.48
C ILE A 104 -14.01 -25.04 24.44
N ALA A 105 -15.34 -24.96 24.42
CA ALA A 105 -16.23 -25.79 25.21
C ALA A 105 -17.51 -26.15 24.42
N PRO A 106 -18.13 -27.31 24.67
CA PRO A 106 -19.40 -27.68 24.05
C PRO A 106 -20.50 -26.64 24.31
N GLY A 107 -21.34 -26.39 23.30
CA GLY A 107 -22.48 -25.46 23.39
C GLY A 107 -22.15 -24.00 23.04
N LEU A 108 -20.91 -23.69 22.67
CA LEU A 108 -20.49 -22.38 22.15
C LEU A 108 -20.44 -22.39 20.61
N THR A 109 -20.69 -21.24 20.00
CA THR A 109 -20.57 -21.02 18.54
C THR A 109 -19.22 -20.41 18.18
N GLU A 110 -18.86 -20.43 16.89
CA GLU A 110 -17.57 -19.92 16.39
C GLU A 110 -17.26 -18.46 16.79
N ASN A 111 -18.28 -17.60 16.89
CA ASN A 111 -18.11 -16.19 17.29
C ASN A 111 -18.05 -15.97 18.81
N GLN A 112 -18.15 -17.03 19.61
CA GLN A 112 -18.21 -16.97 21.08
C GLN A 112 -16.94 -17.48 21.76
N HIS A 113 -15.89 -17.78 20.98
CA HIS A 113 -14.56 -18.15 21.46
C HIS A 113 -13.56 -17.01 21.21
#